data_AF-A0A5K1AEZ2-F1
#
_entry.id   AF-A0A5K1AEZ2-F1
#
_cell.length_a   1.000
_cell.length_b   1.000
_cell.length_c   1.000
_cell.angle_alpha   90.00
_cell.angle_beta   90.00
_cell.angle_gamma   90.00
#
_symmetry.space_group_name_H-M   'P 1'
#
loop_
_entity.id
_entity.type
_entity.pdbx_description
1 polymer ?
#
loop_
_entity_poly.entity_id
_entity_poly.type
_entity_poly.pdbx_seq_one_letter_code
_entity_poly.pdbx_strand_id
1 'polypeptide(L)' 'SFGRGQMQKPFEEATFALQVGEISDIVDTDSGVHIILRTS' A
#
# COMPACT_ATOMS: atom_id res chain seq x y z
N SER A 1 3.05 3.24 10.73
CA SER A 1 3.56 4.20 9.74
C SER A 1 4.89 3.70 9.20
N PHE A 2 5.23 3.97 7.95
CA PHE A 2 6.51 3.61 7.33
C PHE A 2 6.98 4.74 6.40
N GLY A 3 8.27 4.77 6.09
CA GLY A 3 8.89 5.69 5.14
C GLY A 3 9.18 5.03 3.79
N ARG A 4 9.53 5.85 2.78
CA ARG A 4 9.87 5.34 1.44
C ARG A 4 11.07 4.38 1.48
N GLY A 5 11.01 3.32 0.69
CA GLY A 5 12.00 2.25 0.59
C GLY A 5 11.91 1.18 1.68
N GLN A 6 10.88 1.21 2.55
CA GLN A 6 10.72 0.22 3.63
C GLN A 6 9.80 -0.95 3.25
N MET A 7 8.98 -0.79 2.21
CA MET A 7 8.05 -1.82 1.75
C MET A 7 8.36 -2.23 0.31
N GLN A 8 7.83 -3.37 -0.11
CA GLN A 8 7.90 -3.78 -1.52
C GLN A 8 7.29 -2.69 -2.40
N LYS A 9 7.95 -2.40 -3.52
CA LYS A 9 7.61 -1.27 -4.38
C LYS A 9 6.10 -1.19 -4.74
N PRO A 10 5.42 -2.29 -5.14
CA PRO A 10 3.99 -2.21 -5.47
C PRO A 10 3.11 -1.82 -4.26
N PHE A 11 3.41 -2.36 -3.08
CA PHE A 11 2.71 -2.02 -1.85
C PHE A 11 2.93 -0.56 -1.46
N GLU A 12 4.17 -0.10 -1.55
CA GLU A 12 4.56 1.28 -1.23
C GLU A 12 3.86 2.29 -2.15
N GLU A 13 3.95 2.08 -3.46
CA GLU A 13 3.35 2.96 -4.46
C GLU A 13 1.83 3.01 -4.30
N ALA A 14 1.17 1.87 -4.10
CA ALA A 14 -0.26 1.83 -3.83
C ALA A 14 -0.63 2.58 -2.54
N THR A 15 0.10 2.37 -1.44
CA THR A 15 -0.21 3.04 -0.17
C THR A 15 -0.08 4.57 -0.28
N PHE A 16 0.95 5.07 -0.96
CA PHE A 16 1.15 6.52 -1.10
C PHE A 16 0.22 7.17 -2.14
N ALA A 17 -0.41 6.40 -3.02
CA ALA A 17 -1.42 6.90 -3.96
C ALA A 17 -2.80 7.11 -3.31
N LEU A 18 -3.12 6.36 -2.26
CA LEU A 18 -4.41 6.44 -1.55
C LEU A 18 -4.55 7.75 -0.76
N GLN A 19 -5.78 8.23 -0.64
CA GLN A 19 -6.17 9.23 0.36
C GLN A 19 -6.30 8.59 1.74
N VAL A 20 -6.21 9.40 2.80
CA VAL A 20 -6.44 8.91 4.16
C VAL A 20 -7.90 8.47 4.31
N GLY A 21 -8.10 7.24 4.76
CA GLY A 21 -9.39 6.56 4.88
C GLY A 21 -9.77 5.73 3.66
N GLU A 22 -9.00 5.79 2.57
CA GLU A 22 -9.30 5.07 1.34
C GLU A 22 -8.81 3.61 1.39
N ILE A 23 -9.59 2.73 0.75
CA ILE A 23 -9.25 1.32 0.55
C ILE A 23 -8.80 1.14 -0.91
N SER A 24 -7.69 0.44 -1.12
CA SER A 24 -7.19 0.13 -2.46
C SER A 24 -8.01 -0.93 -3.18
N ASP A 25 -7.82 -0.99 -4.50
CA ASP A 25 -8.02 -2.22 -5.26
C ASP A 25 -7.02 -3.32 -4.82
N ILE A 26 -7.08 -4.48 -5.47
CA ILE A 26 -6.15 -5.58 -5.24
C ILE A 26 -4.73 -5.16 -5.63
N VAL A 27 -3.77 -5.37 -4.71
CA VAL A 27 -2.35 -5.12 -4.93
C VAL A 27 -1.59 -6.44 -4.84
N ASP A 28 -0.98 -6.85 -5.94
CA ASP A 28 -0.09 -8.01 -5.98
C ASP A 28 1.34 -7.63 -5.61
N THR A 29 1.95 -8.44 -4.76
CA THR A 29 3.35 -8.33 -4.35
C THR A 29 3.99 -9.72 -4.31
N ASP A 30 5.31 -9.80 -4.13
CA ASP A 30 6.02 -11.09 -4.03
C ASP A 30 5.61 -11.89 -2.79
N SER A 31 4.99 -11.25 -1.79
CA SER A 31 4.46 -11.93 -0.61
C SER A 31 3.01 -12.40 -0.75
N GLY A 32 2.32 -12.02 -1.84
CA GLY A 32 0.94 -12.40 -2.11
C GLY A 32 0.05 -11.21 -2.48
N VAL A 33 -1.23 -11.33 -2.17
CA VAL A 33 -2.29 -10.39 -2.58
C VAL A 33 -2.75 -9.55 -1.39
N HIS A 34 -2.84 -8.22 -1.56
CA HIS A 34 -3.15 -7.28 -0.49
C HIS A 34 -4.35 -6.40 -0.83
N ILE A 35 -5.12 -6.04 0.20
CA ILE A 35 -6.06 -4.91 0.22
C ILE A 35 -5.55 -3.95 1.28
N ILE A 36 -5.39 -2.68 0.93
CA ILE A 36 -4.70 -1.68 1.74
C ILE A 36 -5.72 -0.64 2.21
N LEU A 37 -5.76 -0.36 3.52
CA LEU A 37 -6.48 0.79 4.09
C LEU A 37 -5.45 1.81 4.58
N ARG A 38 -5.48 3.03 4.04
CA ARG A 38 -4.59 4.10 4.50
C ARG A 38 -5.17 4.80 5.72
N THR A 39 -4.54 4.66 6.88
CA THR A 39 -5.04 5.27 8.13
C THR A 39 -4.47 6.66 8.44
N SER A 40 -3.38 7.08 7.78
CA SER A 40 -2.70 8.37 7.96
C SER A 40 -1.89 8.79 6.73
#